data_AF-A0A9X0RVN1-F1
#
_entry.id   AF-A0A9X0RVN1-F1
#
_cell.length_a   1.000
_cell.length_b   1.000
_cell.length_c   1.000
_cell.angle_alpha   90.00
_cell.angle_beta   90.00
_cell.angle_gamma   90.00
#
_symmetry.space_group_name_H-M   'P 1'
#
loop_
_entity.id
_entity.type
_entity.pdbx_description
1 polymer ?
#
loop_
_entity_poly.entity_id
_entity_poly.type
_entity_poly.pdbx_seq_one_letter_code
_entity_poly.pdbx_strand_id
1 'polypeptide(L)'
;HELHQHWGARKIKRWLEDRGHRMPAFSTVHSLMARHDLLPGSAPGVPATGRFEHAAPNQLWQMDFKGHFPFGGGRCHPLTLLDD
;
A
#
# COMPACT_ATOMS: atom_id res chain seq x y z
N HIS A 1 20.70 5.50 -7.40
CA HIS A 1 19.30 5.49 -6.94
C HIS A 1 18.48 6.50 -7.73
N GLU A 2 18.96 7.74 -7.91
CA GLU A 2 18.27 8.81 -8.65
C GLU A 2 17.69 8.41 -10.02
N LEU A 3 18.37 7.53 -10.77
CA LEU A 3 17.90 7.01 -12.06
C LEU A 3 16.79 5.92 -11.94
N HIS A 4 16.57 5.40 -10.74
CA HIS A 4 15.75 4.21 -10.43
C HIS A 4 14.98 4.38 -9.10
N GLN A 5 14.26 5.49 -8.95
CA GLN A 5 13.61 5.89 -7.68
C GLN A 5 12.60 4.86 -7.13
N HIS A 6 11.99 4.05 -8.01
CA HIS A 6 10.98 3.05 -7.61
C HIS A 6 11.59 1.67 -7.29
N TRP A 7 12.91 1.52 -7.34
CA TRP A 7 13.56 0.23 -7.15
C TRP A 7 13.95 0.00 -5.70
N GLY A 8 13.46 -1.10 -5.12
CA GLY A 8 13.85 -1.51 -3.78
C GLY A 8 15.25 -2.10 -3.73
N ALA A 9 15.77 -2.25 -2.51
CA ALA A 9 17.12 -2.76 -2.24
C ALA A 9 17.46 -4.06 -2.99
N ARG A 10 16.49 -4.97 -3.14
CA ARG A 10 16.68 -6.23 -3.88
C ARG A 10 17.01 -6.01 -5.35
N LYS A 11 16.30 -5.09 -6.00
CA LYS A 11 16.46 -4.79 -7.43
C LYS A 11 17.73 -4.00 -7.70
N ILE A 12 18.03 -3.03 -6.83
CA ILE A 12 19.29 -2.26 -6.87
C ILE A 12 20.50 -3.18 -6.67
N LYS A 13 20.46 -4.05 -5.65
CA LYS A 13 21.51 -5.06 -5.41
C LYS A 13 21.76 -5.90 -6.66
N ARG A 14 20.70 -6.50 -7.22
CA ARG A 14 20.84 -7.36 -8.40
C ARG A 14 21.39 -6.60 -9.61
N TRP A 15 20.90 -5.39 -9.87
CA TRP A 15 21.33 -4.57 -10.99
C TRP A 15 22.81 -4.15 -10.91
N LEU A 16 23.33 -3.96 -9.70
CA LEU A 16 24.76 -3.71 -9.45
C LEU A 16 25.59 -4.99 -9.62
N GLU A 17 25.10 -6.13 -9.14
CA GLU A 17 25.74 -7.44 -9.34
C GLU A 17 25.86 -7.80 -10.83
N ASP A 18 24.81 -7.55 -11.62
CA ASP A 18 24.80 -7.79 -13.07
C ASP A 18 25.80 -6.88 -13.83
N ARG A 19 26.31 -5.82 -13.19
CA ARG A 19 27.38 -4.92 -13.71
C ARG A 19 28.77 -5.27 -13.20
N GLY A 20 28.90 -6.39 -12.47
CA GLY A 20 30.18 -6.86 -11.94
C GLY A 20 30.54 -6.26 -10.58
N HIS A 21 29.65 -5.52 -9.91
CA HIS A 21 29.91 -5.04 -8.56
C HIS A 21 29.61 -6.13 -7.53
N ARG A 22 30.55 -6.36 -6.61
CA ARG A 22 30.33 -7.26 -5.46
C ARG A 22 29.52 -6.53 -4.39
N MET A 23 28.25 -6.88 -4.25
CA MET A 23 27.35 -6.23 -3.31
C MET A 23 27.34 -6.91 -1.93
N PRO A 24 27.15 -6.14 -0.84
CA PRO A 24 26.91 -6.72 0.48
C PRO A 24 25.55 -7.43 0.53
N ALA A 25 25.26 -8.05 1.68
CA ALA A 25 23.99 -8.70 1.93
C ALA A 25 22.81 -7.73 1.66
N PHE A 26 21.67 -8.30 1.22
CA PHE A 26 20.45 -7.54 0.98
C PHE A 26 20.04 -6.66 2.17
N SER A 27 20.15 -7.20 3.39
CA SER A 27 19.86 -6.47 4.64
C SER A 27 20.71 -5.21 4.80
N THR A 28 21.99 -5.26 4.43
CA THR A 28 22.89 -4.11 4.44
C THR A 28 22.45 -3.05 3.42
N VAL A 29 22.14 -3.46 2.19
CA VAL A 29 21.65 -2.53 1.14
C VAL A 29 20.33 -1.89 1.55
N HIS A 30 19.41 -2.67 2.12
CA HIS A 30 18.15 -2.18 2.66
C HIS A 30 18.35 -1.20 3.81
N SER A 31 19.24 -1.52 4.76
CA SER A 31 19.54 -0.65 5.89
C SER A 31 20.15 0.68 5.45
N LEU A 32 21.04 0.64 4.45
CA LEU A 32 21.60 1.85 3.84
C LEU A 32 20.49 2.69 3.21
N MET A 33 19.62 2.08 2.39
CA MET A 33 18.51 2.80 1.77
C MET A 33 17.54 3.39 2.79
N ALA A 34 17.24 2.67 3.87
CA ALA A 34 16.38 3.13 4.95
C ALA A 34 16.97 4.37 5.66
N ARG A 35 18.28 4.36 5.96
CA ARG A 35 18.96 5.48 6.63
C ARG A 35 19.03 6.76 5.79
N HIS A 36 18.88 6.63 4.47
CA HIS A 36 18.94 7.76 3.53
C HIS A 36 17.58 8.11 2.94
N ASP A 37 16.47 7.59 3.50
CA ASP A 37 15.10 7.82 3.00
C ASP A 37 14.93 7.45 1.51
N LEU A 38 15.66 6.43 1.07
CA LEU A 38 15.71 5.93 -0.30
C LEU A 38 14.83 4.69 -0.50
N LEU A 39 14.10 4.23 0.51
CA LEU A 39 13.19 3.11 0.31
C LEU A 39 12.04 3.55 -0.60
N PRO A 40 11.71 2.78 -1.64
CA PRO A 40 10.54 3.08 -2.45
C PRO A 40 9.29 2.86 -1.59
N GLY A 41 8.70 3.96 -1.17
CA GLY A 41 7.34 4.03 -0.63
C GLY A 41 6.50 4.83 -1.60
N SER A 42 5.27 4.40 -1.84
CA SER A 42 4.28 5.37 -2.30
C SER A 42 4.18 6.42 -1.19
N ALA A 43 4.14 7.71 -1.56
CA ALA A 43 3.56 8.67 -0.64
C ALA A 43 2.20 8.10 -0.20
N PRO A 44 1.85 8.17 1.11
CA PRO A 44 0.52 7.77 1.53
C PRO A 44 -0.48 8.48 0.62
N GLY A 45 -1.44 7.73 0.08
CA GLY A 45 -2.47 8.31 -0.78
C GLY A 45 -3.08 9.52 -0.07
N VAL A 46 -3.45 10.56 -0.83
CA VAL A 46 -4.12 11.72 -0.26
C VAL A 46 -5.35 11.21 0.50
N PRO A 47 -5.45 11.47 1.82
CA PRO A 47 -6.61 11.01 2.57
C PRO A 47 -7.86 11.64 1.96
N ALA A 48 -8.94 10.87 1.85
CA ALA A 48 -10.23 11.42 1.45
C ALA A 48 -10.66 12.44 2.51
N THR A 49 -10.58 13.73 2.18
CA THR A 49 -10.93 14.84 3.09
C THR A 49 -12.41 15.20 3.05
N GLY A 50 -13.18 14.64 2.12
CA GLY A 50 -14.61 14.89 1.97
C GLY A 50 -15.45 13.76 2.55
N ARG A 51 -16.57 14.14 3.18
CA ARG A 51 -17.68 13.22 3.48
C ARG A 51 -18.85 13.54 2.56
N PHE A 52 -19.59 12.52 2.16
CA PHE A 52 -20.84 12.67 1.43
C PHE A 52 -21.97 12.60 2.45
N GLU A 53 -22.40 13.74 2.99
CA GLU A 53 -23.51 13.85 3.96
C GLU A 53 -24.65 14.64 3.29
N HIS A 54 -25.90 14.23 3.51
CA HIS A 54 -27.09 14.94 3.02
C HIS A 54 -27.84 15.65 4.16
N ALA A 55 -28.72 16.59 3.81
CA ALA A 55 -29.34 17.49 4.78
C ALA A 55 -30.43 16.81 5.64
N ALA A 56 -30.95 15.66 5.24
CA ALA A 56 -31.96 14.91 5.97
C ALA A 56 -31.77 13.39 5.81
N PRO A 57 -32.19 12.58 6.79
CA PRO A 57 -32.17 11.12 6.70
C PRO A 57 -32.92 10.59 5.48
N ASN A 58 -32.51 9.42 4.97
CA ASN A 58 -33.04 8.75 3.77
C ASN A 58 -32.84 9.50 2.45
N GLN A 59 -31.90 10.46 2.40
CA GLN A 59 -31.55 11.15 1.17
C GLN A 59 -30.33 10.54 0.47
N LEU A 60 -29.42 9.90 1.21
CA LEU A 60 -28.30 9.18 0.66
C LEU A 60 -28.06 7.86 1.40
N TRP A 61 -28.14 6.76 0.66
CA TRP A 61 -27.77 5.44 1.17
C TRP A 61 -26.44 5.02 0.60
N GLN A 62 -25.46 4.83 1.48
CA GLN A 62 -24.16 4.27 1.12
C GLN A 62 -24.17 2.78 1.42
N MET A 63 -23.95 1.96 0.39
CA MET A 63 -23.91 0.50 0.49
C MET A 63 -22.58 -0.01 -0.04
N ASP A 64 -21.87 -0.80 0.75
CA ASP A 64 -20.62 -1.43 0.36
C ASP A 64 -20.51 -2.87 0.88
N PHE A 65 -19.82 -3.71 0.13
CA PHE A 65 -19.38 -5.00 0.65
C PHE A 65 -17.99 -4.85 1.23
N LYS A 66 -17.82 -5.24 2.49
CA LYS A 66 -16.48 -5.38 3.07
C LYS A 66 -15.88 -6.72 2.66
N GLY A 67 -14.55 -6.79 2.67
CA GLY A 67 -13.82 -8.03 2.36
C GLY A 67 -14.40 -9.22 3.12
N HIS A 68 -14.46 -10.38 2.46
CA HIS A 68 -15.07 -11.56 3.03
C HIS A 68 -14.17 -12.23 4.09
N PHE A 69 -14.75 -12.99 5.01
CA PHE A 69 -14.01 -13.81 5.97
C PHE A 69 -14.61 -15.21 6.10
N PRO A 70 -13.81 -16.24 6.47
CA PRO A 70 -14.33 -17.58 6.69
C PRO A 70 -15.36 -17.60 7.83
N PHE A 71 -16.52 -18.23 7.60
CA PHE A 71 -17.56 -18.39 8.62
C PHE A 71 -18.34 -19.68 8.38
N GLY A 72 -18.42 -20.54 9.40
CA GLY A 72 -19.34 -21.69 9.48
C GLY A 72 -19.50 -22.50 8.20
N GLY A 73 -18.43 -23.11 7.69
CA GLY A 73 -18.48 -23.96 6.49
C GLY A 73 -18.41 -23.22 5.14
N GLY A 74 -18.31 -21.89 5.14
CA GLY A 74 -18.18 -21.09 3.93
C GLY A 74 -17.49 -19.74 4.16
N ARG A 75 -17.80 -18.76 3.30
CA ARG A 75 -17.34 -17.38 3.42
C ARG A 75 -18.52 -16.46 3.71
N CYS A 76 -18.35 -15.55 4.67
CA CYS A 76 -19.27 -14.45 4.92
C CYS A 76 -18.85 -13.25 4.06
N HIS A 77 -19.80 -12.67 3.33
CA HIS A 77 -19.63 -11.46 2.53
C HIS A 77 -20.45 -10.34 3.18
N PRO A 78 -19.88 -9.62 4.16
CA PRO A 78 -20.62 -8.61 4.91
C PRO A 78 -21.02 -7.44 4.01
N LEU A 79 -22.32 -7.13 3.98
CA LEU A 79 -22.88 -5.92 3.39
C LEU A 79 -23.04 -4.88 4.50
N THR A 80 -22.48 -3.69 4.32
CA THR A 80 -22.71 -2.53 5.17
C THR A 80 -23.62 -1.53 4.48
N LEU A 81 -24.59 -1.00 5.22
CA LEU A 81 -25.51 0.04 4.81
C LEU A 81 -25.41 1.20 5.81
N LEU A 82 -25.24 2.40 5.30
CA LEU A 82 -25.26 3.66 6.04
C LEU A 82 -26.29 4.59 5.40
N ASP A 83 -27.07 5.27 6.24
CA ASP A 83 -28.01 6.33 5.86
C ASP A 83 -27.40 7.66 6.31
N ASP A 84 -26.90 8.45 5.34
CA ASP A 84 -26.19 9.73 5.50
C ASP A 84 -26.98 10.90 4.87
#